data_AF-A0A439K984-F1
#
_entry.id   AF-A0A439K984-F1
#
_cell.length_a   1.000
_cell.length_b   1.000
_cell.length_c   1.000
_cell.angle_alpha   90.00
_cell.angle_beta   90.00
_cell.angle_gamma   90.00
#
_symmetry.space_group_name_H-M   'P 1'
#
loop_
_entity.id
_entity.type
_entity.pdbx_description
1 polymer ?
#
loop_
_entity_poly.entity_id
_entity_poly.type
_entity_poly.pdbx_seq_one_letter_code
_entity_poly.pdbx_strand_id
1 'polypeptide(L)' 'AAGDLGRVVRVVKLLGFVNAIPTFSDHPKVVNGCSDLFAAVFDNIGGHARSAIGVGSLPGNITVEIEAVVEIAA' A
#
# COMPACT_ATOMS: atom_id res chain seq x y z
N ALA A 1 17.95 4.65 6.34
CA ALA A 1 17.39 3.52 5.58
C ALA A 1 17.55 2.26 6.41
N ALA A 2 16.47 1.50 6.65
CA ALA A 2 16.57 0.16 7.21
C ALA A 2 17.25 -0.71 6.14
N GLY A 3 18.57 -0.84 6.18
CA GLY A 3 19.38 -1.40 5.09
C GLY A 3 19.17 -2.89 4.81
N ASP A 4 18.21 -3.55 5.46
CA ASP A 4 17.89 -4.96 5.31
C ASP A 4 16.37 -5.18 5.47
N LEU A 5 15.72 -5.74 4.43
CA LEU A 5 14.32 -6.11 4.45
C LEU A 5 14.02 -7.31 5.37
N GLY A 6 15.04 -8.10 5.72
CA GLY A 6 14.93 -9.19 6.70
C GLY A 6 14.59 -8.73 8.11
N ARG A 7 14.69 -7.42 8.39
CA ARG A 7 14.24 -6.82 9.65
C ARG A 7 12.74 -6.57 9.71
N VAL A 8 12.02 -6.68 8.60
CA VAL A 8 10.56 -6.50 8.60
C VAL A 8 9.92 -7.66 9.34
N VAL A 9 9.21 -7.35 10.43
CA VAL A 9 8.44 -8.33 11.20
C VAL A 9 7.04 -8.45 10.63
N ARG A 10 6.43 -7.33 10.23
CA ARG A 10 5.07 -7.30 9.69
C ARG A 10 4.77 -6.02 8.90
N VAL A 11 4.05 -6.16 7.79
CA VAL A 11 3.33 -5.01 7.21
C VAL A 11 2.03 -4.82 7.99
N VAL A 12 1.93 -3.76 8.79
CA VAL A 12 0.81 -3.56 9.73
C VAL A 12 -0.41 -3.02 8.99
N LYS A 13 -0.22 -1.95 8.21
CA LYS A 13 -1.30 -1.24 7.53
C LYS A 13 -0.82 -0.65 6.22
N LEU A 14 -1.72 -0.65 5.23
CA LEU A 14 -1.57 0.06 3.97
C LEU A 14 -2.72 1.07 3.80
N LEU A 15 -2.39 2.31 3.41
CA LEU A 15 -3.34 3.30 2.94
C LEU A 15 -3.02 3.65 1.48
N GLY A 16 -3.97 3.37 0.58
CA GLY A 16 -3.83 3.66 -0.84
C GLY A 16 -4.74 4.80 -1.27
N PHE A 17 -4.15 5.82 -1.89
CA PHE A 17 -4.84 6.91 -2.54
C PHE A 17 -4.78 6.71 -4.04
N VAL A 18 -5.93 6.74 -4.70
CA VAL A 18 -6.03 6.56 -6.15
C VAL A 18 -6.58 7.84 -6.74
N ASN A 19 -5.80 8.50 -7.59
CA ASN A 19 -6.22 9.69 -8.31
C ASN A 19 -7.25 9.28 -9.38
N ALA A 20 -8.52 9.60 -9.12
CA ALA A 20 -9.62 9.09 -9.92
C ALA A 20 -10.79 10.06 -9.99
N ILE A 21 -11.58 9.94 -11.06
CA ILE A 21 -12.83 10.66 -11.21
C ILE A 21 -13.85 10.18 -10.16
N PRO A 22 -14.83 11.02 -9.75
CA PRO A 22 -15.78 10.66 -8.68
C PRO A 22 -16.62 9.40 -8.93
N THR A 23 -16.77 8.98 -10.20
CA THR A 23 -17.56 7.81 -10.58
C THR A 23 -16.77 6.51 -10.63
N PHE A 24 -15.44 6.56 -10.53
CA PHE A 24 -14.62 5.36 -10.45
C PHE A 24 -14.75 4.78 -9.03
N SER A 25 -15.06 3.49 -8.92
CA SER A 25 -15.28 2.80 -7.62
C SER A 25 -14.31 1.65 -7.38
N ASP A 26 -13.44 1.36 -8.35
CA ASP A 26 -12.53 0.22 -8.35
C ASP A 26 -11.18 0.51 -7.66
N HIS A 27 -11.11 1.54 -6.81
CA HIS A 27 -9.91 1.87 -6.02
C HIS A 27 -9.33 0.64 -5.27
N PRO A 28 -10.15 -0.23 -4.65
CA PRO A 28 -9.63 -1.44 -4.01
C PRO A 28 -8.88 -2.37 -4.97
N LYS A 29 -9.32 -2.49 -6.23
CA LYS A 29 -8.66 -3.31 -7.24
C LYS A 29 -7.32 -2.73 -7.65
N VAL A 30 -7.20 -1.40 -7.74
CA VAL A 30 -5.93 -0.72 -8.03
C VAL A 30 -4.92 -0.98 -6.91
N VAL A 31 -5.34 -0.84 -5.65
CA VAL A 31 -4.45 -1.03 -4.49
C VAL A 31 -4.07 -2.51 -4.28
N ASN A 32 -4.82 -3.48 -4.84
CA ASN A 32 -4.41 -4.89 -4.82
C ASN A 32 -3.02 -5.08 -5.42
N GLY A 33 -2.60 -4.30 -6.41
CA GLY A 33 -1.25 -4.41 -6.97
C GLY A 33 -0.14 -4.28 -5.91
N CYS A 34 -0.32 -3.40 -4.92
CA CYS A 34 0.62 -3.30 -3.80
C CYS A 34 0.43 -4.42 -2.78
N SER A 35 -0.83 -4.80 -2.50
CA SER A 35 -1.12 -5.89 -1.57
C SER A 35 -0.54 -7.23 -2.06
N ASP A 36 -0.69 -7.54 -3.34
CA ASP A 36 -0.20 -8.76 -3.98
C ASP A 36 1.34 -8.75 -4.04
N LEU A 37 1.95 -7.58 -4.30
CA LEU A 37 3.41 -7.43 -4.24
C LEU A 37 3.94 -7.72 -2.83
N PHE A 38 3.32 -7.17 -1.79
CA PHE A 38 3.75 -7.43 -0.41
C PHE A 38 3.53 -8.89 -0.02
N ALA A 39 2.45 -9.52 -0.46
CA ALA A 39 2.25 -10.96 -0.26
C ALA A 39 3.33 -11.79 -0.97
N ALA A 40 3.74 -11.40 -2.18
CA ALA A 40 4.79 -12.10 -2.93
C ALA A 40 6.20 -11.91 -2.37
N VAL A 41 6.50 -10.75 -1.76
CA VAL A 41 7.83 -10.43 -1.22
C VAL A 41 7.99 -10.91 0.23
N PHE A 42 6.93 -10.83 1.03
CA PHE A 42 6.97 -11.08 2.47
C PHE A 42 6.20 -12.33 2.90
N ASP A 43 5.59 -13.08 1.98
CA ASP A 43 4.82 -14.29 2.27
C ASP A 43 3.81 -14.07 3.41
N ASN A 44 3.96 -14.82 4.51
CA ASN A 44 3.05 -14.85 5.64
C ASN A 44 2.99 -13.54 6.45
N ILE A 45 4.00 -12.67 6.36
CA ILE A 45 4.02 -11.38 7.06
C ILE A 45 3.56 -10.21 6.18
N GLY A 46 3.22 -10.49 4.91
CA GLY A 46 2.68 -9.53 3.95
C GLY A 46 1.19 -9.22 4.16
N GLY A 47 0.48 -9.94 5.02
CA GLY A 47 -0.94 -9.70 5.33
C GLY A 47 -1.17 -8.48 6.23
N HIS A 48 -1.83 -7.45 5.69
CA HIS A 48 -2.02 -6.14 6.32
C HIS A 48 -3.49 -5.69 6.37
N ALA A 49 -3.81 -4.83 7.34
CA ALA A 49 -5.04 -4.03 7.29
C ALA A 49 -4.95 -2.99 6.17
N ARG A 50 -6.08 -2.61 5.57
CA ARG A 50 -6.05 -1.71 4.40
C ARG A 50 -7.20 -0.71 4.33
N SER A 51 -6.89 0.48 3.85
CA SER A 51 -7.84 1.45 3.29
C SER A 51 -7.47 1.77 1.84
N ALA A 52 -8.44 1.81 0.94
CA ALA A 52 -8.25 2.18 -0.47
C ALA A 52 -9.32 3.19 -0.85
N ILE A 53 -8.92 4.42 -1.17
CA ILE A 53 -9.84 5.55 -1.40
C ILE A 53 -9.50 6.31 -2.68
N GLY A 54 -10.54 6.88 -3.28
CA GLY A 54 -10.40 7.82 -4.39
C GLY A 54 -10.09 9.23 -3.88
N VAL A 55 -9.21 9.93 -4.59
CA VAL A 55 -8.88 11.35 -4.37
C VAL A 55 -8.96 12.11 -5.68
N GLY A 56 -9.30 13.40 -5.62
CA GLY A 56 -9.44 14.23 -6.82
C GLY A 56 -8.12 14.68 -7.45
N SER A 57 -7.00 14.58 -6.71
CA SER A 57 -5.66 14.84 -7.21
C SER A 57 -4.60 14.28 -6.25
N LEU A 58 -3.37 14.10 -6.75
CA LEU A 58 -2.17 13.75 -5.98
C LEU A 58 -1.00 14.67 -6.39
N PRO A 59 0.01 14.85 -5.52
CA PRO A 59 1.22 15.59 -5.87
C PRO A 59 1.89 15.05 -7.14
N GLY A 60 2.34 15.95 -8.03
CA GLY A 60 2.94 15.55 -9.31
C GLY A 60 1.99 14.90 -10.29
N ASN A 61 0.67 14.92 -10.03
CA ASN A 61 -0.35 14.28 -10.85
C ASN A 61 -0.09 12.77 -11.07
N ILE A 62 0.49 12.10 -10.08
CA ILE A 62 0.65 10.64 -10.10
C ILE A 62 -0.71 9.94 -10.00
N THR A 63 -0.76 8.69 -10.45
CA THR A 63 -2.00 7.90 -10.46
C THR A 63 -2.32 7.30 -9.10
N VAL A 64 -1.30 6.90 -8.33
CA VAL A 64 -1.44 6.20 -7.06
C VAL A 64 -0.37 6.67 -6.08
N GLU A 65 -0.77 6.88 -4.83
CA GLU A 65 0.12 7.09 -3.69
C GLU A 65 -0.15 5.99 -2.65
N ILE A 66 0.90 5.42 -2.07
CA ILE A 66 0.82 4.35 -1.08
C ILE A 66 1.58 4.77 0.18
N GLU A 67 0.89 4.73 1.31
CA GLU A 67 1.47 4.86 2.63
C GLU A 67 1.41 3.50 3.34
N ALA A 68 2.49 3.14 4.05
CA ALA A 68 2.55 1.90 4.80
C ALA A 68 3.11 2.12 6.21
N VAL A 69 2.53 1.42 7.18
CA VAL A 69 3.07 1.26 8.52
C VAL A 69 3.69 -0.13 8.62
N VAL A 70 4.98 -0.18 8.92
CA VAL A 70 5.77 -1.42 8.94
C VAL A 70 6.41 -1.60 10.31
N GLU A 71 6.21 -2.78 10.89
CA GLU A 71 6.89 -3.21 12.10
C GLU A 71 8.28 -3.77 11.74
N ILE A 72 9.30 -3.32 12.46
CA ILE A 72 10.68 -3.76 12.26
C ILE A 72 11.26 -4.32 13.57
N ALA A 73 12.12 -5.33 13.44
CA ALA A 73 12.95 -5.81 14.54
C ALA A 73 13.88 -4.69 15.02
N ALA A 74 14.10 -4.64 16.33
CA ALA A 74 14.98 -3.68 17.00
C ALA A 74 16.40 -3.67 16.38
#